data_AF-A0A345N8F5-F1
#
_entry.id   AF-A0A345N8F5-F1
#
_cell.length_a   1.000
_cell.length_b   1.000
_cell.length_c   1.000
_cell.angle_alpha   90.00
_cell.angle_beta   90.00
_cell.angle_gamma   90.00
#
_symmetry.space_group_name_H-M   'P 1'
#
loop_
_entity.id
_entity.type
_entity.pdbx_description
1 polymer ?
#
loop_
_entity_poly.entity_id
_entity_poly.type
_entity_poly.pdbx_seq_one_letter_code
_entity_poly.pdbx_strand_id
1 'polypeptide(L)'
;LTVLNLALPVLSRELQPSSAQLLWILDIYGFFVAGFLITMGTLGDRIGRRRLLLIGAAFFAFASVLAALADTAALLIAARALLGLAGATIAPSTMALIRNMFHDPRQRQFAIGVWIAAFSLGSAIGPLVGGVLLEFFHWGAVFWLNVPVMLLTLALGPRFLPEYRDPDAGHLDLASVLLSLAAVLLTIY
;
A
#
# COMPACT_ATOMS: atom_id res chain seq x y z
N LEU A 1 -4.84 8.48 -1.43
CA LEU A 1 -5.28 9.50 -2.41
C LEU A 1 -5.92 10.69 -1.70
N THR A 2 -6.95 10.48 -0.87
CA THR A 2 -7.78 11.56 -0.31
C THR A 2 -7.08 12.54 0.64
N VAL A 3 -6.25 12.07 1.59
CA VAL A 3 -5.63 12.98 2.57
C VAL A 3 -4.57 13.90 1.95
N LEU A 4 -3.82 13.41 0.96
CA LEU A 4 -2.74 14.19 0.35
C LEU A 4 -3.28 15.34 -0.51
N ASN A 5 -4.47 15.17 -1.11
CA ASN A 5 -5.18 16.25 -1.78
C ASN A 5 -5.51 17.43 -0.85
N LEU A 6 -5.74 17.15 0.44
CA LEU A 6 -5.96 18.20 1.45
C LEU A 6 -4.67 18.95 1.79
N ALA A 7 -3.52 18.28 1.70
CA ALA A 7 -2.20 18.86 1.97
C ALA A 7 -1.60 19.61 0.78
N LEU A 8 -2.17 19.48 -0.43
CA LEU A 8 -1.62 20.04 -1.67
C LEU A 8 -1.23 21.53 -1.59
N PRO A 9 -2.03 22.45 -1.02
CA PRO A 9 -1.64 23.86 -0.95
C PRO A 9 -0.38 24.11 -0.14
N VAL A 10 -0.21 23.37 0.98
CA VAL A 10 0.97 23.47 1.85
C VAL A 10 2.18 22.84 1.18
N LEU A 11 2.00 21.65 0.60
CA LEU A 11 3.03 20.89 -0.09
C LEU A 11 3.58 21.65 -1.30
N SER A 12 2.71 22.35 -2.05
CA SER A 12 3.11 23.22 -3.16
C SER A 12 3.89 24.45 -2.72
N ARG A 13 3.62 24.99 -1.52
CA ARG A 13 4.38 26.14 -0.98
C ARG A 13 5.76 25.73 -0.49
N GLU A 14 5.86 24.58 0.17
CA GLU A 14 7.10 24.12 0.80
C GLU A 14 8.05 23.45 -0.18
N LEU A 15 7.56 22.54 -1.02
CA LEU A 15 8.40 21.78 -1.95
C LEU A 15 8.54 22.41 -3.33
N GLN A 16 7.71 23.41 -3.64
CA GLN A 16 7.65 24.12 -4.93
C GLN A 16 7.77 23.18 -6.15
N PRO A 17 6.97 22.10 -6.23
CA PRO A 17 7.08 21.13 -7.30
C PRO A 17 6.69 21.74 -8.65
N SER A 18 7.31 21.27 -9.73
CA SER A 18 6.81 21.54 -11.09
C SER A 18 5.43 20.89 -11.30
N SER A 19 4.67 21.36 -12.30
CA SER A 19 3.36 20.79 -12.62
C SER A 19 3.42 19.27 -12.88
N ALA A 20 4.49 18.81 -13.54
CA ALA A 20 4.71 17.39 -13.78
C ALA A 20 4.98 16.62 -12.48
N GLN A 21 5.78 17.19 -11.57
CA GLN A 21 6.03 16.57 -10.27
C GLN A 21 4.77 16.48 -9.42
N LEU A 22 3.90 17.50 -9.47
CA LEU A 22 2.64 17.49 -8.73
C LEU A 22 1.72 16.35 -9.19
N LEU A 23 1.59 16.14 -10.51
CA LEU A 23 0.86 14.98 -11.06
C LEU A 23 1.43 13.66 -10.55
N TRP A 24 2.76 13.50 -10.62
CA TRP A 24 3.41 12.29 -10.12
C TRP A 24 3.21 12.09 -8.60
N ILE A 25 3.26 13.14 -7.78
CA ILE A 25 3.02 13.04 -6.33
C ILE A 25 1.64 12.45 -6.04
N LEU A 26 0.63 12.80 -6.84
CA LEU A 26 -0.75 12.34 -6.66
C LEU A 26 -0.96 10.91 -7.18
N ASP A 27 -0.42 10.60 -8.36
CA ASP A 27 -0.82 9.42 -9.11
C ASP A 27 0.15 8.23 -8.94
N ILE A 28 1.43 8.47 -8.66
CA ILE A 28 2.46 7.41 -8.68
C ILE A 28 2.17 6.26 -7.72
N TYR A 29 1.57 6.56 -6.56
CA TYR A 29 1.19 5.54 -5.60
C TYR A 29 0.16 4.58 -6.20
N GLY A 30 -0.92 5.13 -6.78
CA GLY A 30 -1.99 4.33 -7.40
C GLY A 30 -1.47 3.55 -8.60
N PHE A 31 -0.62 4.17 -9.41
CA PHE A 31 0.03 3.53 -10.55
C PHE A 31 0.84 2.28 -10.14
N PHE A 32 1.70 2.40 -9.14
CA PHE A 32 2.48 1.27 -8.65
C PHE A 32 1.61 0.21 -7.98
N VAL A 33 0.57 0.60 -7.22
CA VAL A 33 -0.37 -0.38 -6.67
C VAL A 33 -1.02 -1.17 -7.79
N ALA A 34 -1.59 -0.51 -8.80
CA ALA A 34 -2.30 -1.16 -9.90
C ALA A 34 -1.38 -2.08 -10.71
N GLY A 35 -0.20 -1.60 -11.11
CA GLY A 35 0.71 -2.36 -11.98
C GLY A 35 1.41 -3.53 -11.30
N PHE A 36 1.59 -3.48 -9.97
CA PHE A 36 2.25 -4.58 -9.23
C PHE A 36 1.28 -5.48 -8.47
N LEU A 37 -0.02 -5.18 -8.44
CA LEU A 37 -1.00 -5.95 -7.65
C LEU A 37 -1.00 -7.45 -8.01
N ILE A 38 -1.05 -7.75 -9.31
CA ILE A 38 -1.08 -9.12 -9.83
C ILE A 38 0.26 -9.81 -9.56
N THR A 39 1.36 -9.10 -9.80
CA THR A 39 2.73 -9.59 -9.58
C THR A 39 2.99 -9.95 -8.13
N MET A 40 2.53 -9.12 -7.19
CA MET A 40 2.70 -9.39 -5.77
C MET A 40 1.81 -10.55 -5.30
N GLY A 41 0.66 -10.77 -5.94
CA GLY A 41 -0.14 -11.98 -5.71
C GLY A 41 0.63 -13.25 -6.05
N THR A 42 1.16 -13.34 -7.27
CA THR A 42 1.94 -14.51 -7.72
C THR A 42 3.25 -14.69 -6.95
N LEU A 43 3.91 -13.58 -6.60
CA LEU A 43 5.09 -13.62 -5.75
C LEU A 43 4.76 -14.17 -4.36
N GLY A 44 3.62 -13.77 -3.78
CA GLY A 44 3.16 -14.22 -2.46
C GLY A 44 2.90 -15.71 -2.42
N ASP A 45 2.33 -16.27 -3.48
CA ASP A 45 2.11 -17.72 -3.61
C ASP A 45 3.44 -18.50 -3.63
N ARG A 46 4.50 -17.92 -4.22
CA ARG A 46 5.84 -18.52 -4.32
C ARG A 46 6.65 -18.42 -3.02
N ILE A 47 6.87 -17.21 -2.51
CA ILE A 47 7.81 -16.98 -1.39
C ILE A 47 7.15 -17.18 -0.03
N GLY A 48 5.82 -17.29 -0.01
CA GLY A 48 5.00 -17.42 1.18
C GLY A 48 4.19 -16.16 1.44
N ARG A 49 2.87 -16.33 1.60
CA ARG A 49 1.91 -15.22 1.71
C ARG A 49 2.16 -14.38 2.96
N ARG A 50 2.48 -15.02 4.09
CA ARG A 50 2.84 -14.33 5.34
C ARG A 50 4.16 -13.62 5.19
N ARG A 51 5.18 -14.29 4.62
CA ARG A 51 6.49 -13.68 4.41
C ARG A 51 6.40 -12.43 3.54
N LEU A 52 5.65 -12.49 2.44
CA LEU A 52 5.44 -11.34 1.57
C LEU A 52 4.71 -10.21 2.30
N LEU A 53 3.65 -10.50 3.07
CA LEU A 53 2.94 -9.49 3.86
C LEU A 53 3.87 -8.78 4.85
N LEU A 54 4.73 -9.53 5.55
CA LEU A 54 5.66 -8.96 6.52
C LEU A 54 6.77 -8.14 5.86
N ILE A 55 7.33 -8.61 4.74
CA ILE A 55 8.29 -7.84 3.94
C ILE A 55 7.62 -6.54 3.45
N GLY A 56 6.43 -6.66 2.88
CA GLY A 56 5.62 -5.53 2.44
C GLY A 56 5.35 -4.53 3.56
N ALA A 57 4.96 -4.99 4.74
CA ALA A 57 4.73 -4.13 5.90
C ALA A 57 6.00 -3.39 6.35
N ALA A 58 7.16 -4.05 6.35
CA ALA A 58 8.44 -3.42 6.67
C ALA A 58 8.81 -2.34 5.64
N PHE A 59 8.69 -2.65 4.35
CA PHE A 59 8.92 -1.67 3.28
C PHE A 59 7.92 -0.51 3.34
N PHE A 60 6.65 -0.78 3.67
CA PHE A 60 5.62 0.25 3.79
C PHE A 60 5.91 1.19 4.97
N ALA A 61 6.33 0.66 6.12
CA ALA A 61 6.76 1.44 7.27
C ALA A 61 7.96 2.32 6.93
N PHE A 62 9.00 1.73 6.32
CA PHE A 62 10.20 2.45 5.92
C PHE A 62 9.90 3.57 4.90
N ALA A 63 9.14 3.26 3.85
CA ALA A 63 8.75 4.24 2.84
C ALA A 63 7.83 5.34 3.42
N SER A 64 7.03 5.01 4.45
CA SER A 64 6.23 6.01 5.17
C SER A 64 7.11 6.98 5.94
N VAL A 65 8.16 6.50 6.61
CA VAL A 65 9.14 7.37 7.29
C VAL A 65 9.87 8.25 6.27
N LEU A 66 10.32 7.68 5.14
CA LEU A 66 10.95 8.47 4.07
C LEU A 66 10.02 9.56 3.54
N ALA A 67 8.74 9.25 3.31
CA ALA A 67 7.77 10.24 2.85
C ALA A 67 7.49 11.32 3.90
N ALA A 68 7.46 10.95 5.19
CA ALA A 68 7.23 11.88 6.29
C ALA A 68 8.38 12.88 6.49
N LEU A 69 9.59 12.49 6.09
CA LEU A 69 10.82 13.29 6.20
C LEU A 69 11.23 13.92 4.87
N ALA A 70 10.38 13.84 3.83
CA ALA A 70 10.75 14.32 2.51
C ALA A 70 10.81 15.85 2.46
N ASP A 71 11.97 16.37 2.09
CA ASP A 71 12.30 17.78 1.94
C ASP A 71 12.28 18.27 0.48
N THR A 72 12.12 17.34 -0.47
CA THR A 72 12.07 17.62 -1.91
C THR A 72 10.95 16.85 -2.59
N ALA A 73 10.39 17.43 -3.66
CA ALA A 73 9.34 16.80 -4.46
C ALA A 73 9.80 15.44 -5.03
N ALA A 74 11.05 15.35 -5.49
CA ALA A 74 11.61 14.11 -6.04
C ALA A 74 11.68 12.99 -4.99
N LEU A 75 12.13 13.29 -3.77
CA LEU A 75 12.16 12.32 -2.67
C LEU A 75 10.76 11.85 -2.30
N LEU A 76 9.79 12.77 -2.25
CA LEU A 76 8.40 12.42 -1.98
C LEU A 76 7.81 11.51 -3.06
N ILE A 77 8.07 11.79 -4.35
CA ILE A 77 7.64 10.94 -5.47
C ILE A 77 8.24 9.54 -5.33
N ALA A 78 9.55 9.44 -5.07
CA ALA A 78 10.22 8.15 -4.88
C ALA A 78 9.65 7.39 -3.69
N ALA A 79 9.43 8.05 -2.54
CA ALA A 79 8.82 7.44 -1.38
C ALA A 79 7.37 6.98 -1.66
N ARG A 80 6.59 7.75 -2.43
CA ARG A 80 5.24 7.38 -2.87
C ARG A 80 5.24 6.17 -3.80
N ALA A 81 6.21 6.05 -4.70
CA ALA A 81 6.39 4.87 -5.54
C ALA A 81 6.68 3.63 -4.68
N LEU A 82 7.59 3.74 -3.71
CA LEU A 82 7.90 2.67 -2.77
C LEU A 82 6.68 2.28 -1.92
N LEU A 83 5.90 3.25 -1.46
CA LEU A 83 4.63 3.00 -0.77
C LEU A 83 3.64 2.24 -1.66
N GLY A 84 3.57 2.58 -2.95
CA GLY A 84 2.69 1.91 -3.90
C GLY A 84 3.11 0.45 -4.12
N LEU A 85 4.42 0.23 -4.31
CA LEU A 85 5.00 -1.10 -4.45
C LEU A 85 4.75 -1.97 -3.21
N ALA A 86 5.00 -1.42 -2.02
CA ALA A 86 4.76 -2.11 -0.76
C ALA A 86 3.26 -2.35 -0.54
N GLY A 87 2.41 -1.37 -0.86
CA GLY A 87 0.96 -1.46 -0.76
C GLY A 87 0.36 -2.56 -1.63
N ALA A 88 0.94 -2.80 -2.81
CA ALA A 88 0.53 -3.87 -3.73
C ALA A 88 0.64 -5.27 -3.12
N THR A 89 1.46 -5.45 -2.07
CA THR A 89 1.62 -6.75 -1.39
C THR A 89 0.49 -7.08 -0.42
N ILE A 90 -0.23 -6.07 0.08
CA ILE A 90 -1.10 -6.21 1.26
C ILE A 90 -2.41 -6.91 0.90
N ALA A 91 -3.15 -6.38 -0.07
CA ALA A 91 -4.45 -6.91 -0.48
C ALA A 91 -4.41 -8.38 -0.95
N PRO A 92 -3.50 -8.80 -1.86
CA PRO A 92 -3.44 -10.20 -2.28
C PRO A 92 -3.03 -11.12 -1.13
N SER A 93 -2.02 -10.75 -0.34
CA SER A 93 -1.54 -11.59 0.77
C SER A 93 -2.61 -11.79 1.84
N THR A 94 -3.32 -10.73 2.22
CA THR A 94 -4.38 -10.80 3.26
C THR A 94 -5.57 -11.62 2.79
N MET A 95 -6.08 -11.40 1.58
CA MET A 95 -7.15 -12.22 0.99
C MET A 95 -6.78 -13.70 0.93
N ALA A 96 -5.55 -13.97 0.52
CA ALA A 96 -5.06 -15.31 0.35
C ALA A 96 -4.84 -16.03 1.70
N LEU A 97 -4.44 -15.31 2.74
CA LEU A 97 -4.38 -15.82 4.12
C LEU A 97 -5.78 -16.12 4.68
N ILE A 98 -6.77 -15.23 4.49
CA ILE A 98 -8.16 -15.46 4.91
C ILE A 98 -8.70 -16.76 4.30
N ARG A 99 -8.50 -16.97 2.99
CA ARG A 99 -8.96 -18.18 2.31
C ARG A 99 -8.32 -19.46 2.84
N ASN A 100 -7.08 -19.39 3.32
CA ASN A 100 -6.34 -20.53 3.83
C ASN A 100 -6.62 -20.82 5.31
N MET A 101 -6.97 -19.80 6.10
CA MET A 101 -7.25 -19.94 7.53
C MET A 101 -8.69 -20.39 7.80
N PHE A 102 -9.64 -20.00 6.95
CA PHE A 102 -11.06 -20.30 7.13
C PHE A 102 -11.55 -21.27 6.05
N HIS A 103 -11.60 -22.56 6.41
CA HIS A 103 -12.08 -23.62 5.53
C HIS A 103 -13.62 -23.68 5.46
N ASP A 104 -14.31 -23.32 6.54
CA ASP A 104 -15.77 -23.19 6.56
C ASP A 104 -16.20 -21.98 5.70
N PRO A 105 -17.05 -22.19 4.66
CA PRO A 105 -17.55 -21.10 3.81
C PRO A 105 -18.20 -19.95 4.58
N ARG A 106 -18.93 -20.22 5.68
CA ARG A 106 -19.61 -19.20 6.49
C ARG A 106 -18.61 -18.34 7.26
N GLN A 107 -17.61 -18.98 7.89
CA GLN A 107 -16.55 -18.27 8.61
C GLN A 107 -15.70 -17.44 7.65
N ARG A 108 -15.39 -17.98 6.46
CA ARG A 108 -14.66 -17.27 5.42
C ARG A 108 -15.42 -16.05 4.92
N GLN A 109 -16.72 -16.18 4.66
CA GLN A 109 -17.56 -15.05 4.24
C GLN A 109 -17.61 -13.96 5.31
N PHE A 110 -17.72 -14.34 6.59
CA PHE A 110 -17.64 -13.40 7.71
C PHE A 110 -16.28 -12.69 7.77
N ALA A 111 -15.18 -13.43 7.66
CA ALA A 111 -13.84 -12.86 7.68
C ALA A 111 -13.59 -11.87 6.52
N ILE A 112 -14.07 -12.20 5.32
CA ILE A 112 -14.04 -11.27 4.16
C ILE A 112 -14.92 -10.04 4.45
N GLY A 113 -16.10 -10.22 5.03
CA GLY A 113 -16.98 -9.12 5.43
C GLY A 113 -16.30 -8.16 6.41
N VAL A 114 -15.61 -8.68 7.43
CA VAL A 114 -14.82 -7.88 8.38
C VAL A 114 -13.67 -7.15 7.68
N TRP A 115 -12.97 -7.81 6.76
CA TRP A 115 -11.89 -7.20 5.98
C TRP A 115 -12.41 -6.02 5.13
N ILE A 116 -13.53 -6.20 4.43
CA ILE A 116 -14.15 -5.14 3.62
C ILE A 116 -14.62 -4.00 4.52
N ALA A 117 -15.27 -4.30 5.64
CA ALA A 117 -15.73 -3.31 6.59
C ALA A 117 -14.57 -2.48 7.15
N ALA A 118 -13.45 -3.11 7.52
CA ALA A 118 -12.25 -2.43 7.97
C ALA A 118 -11.66 -1.51 6.88
N PHE A 119 -11.61 -1.98 5.63
CA PHE A 119 -11.15 -1.17 4.49
C PHE A 119 -12.05 0.05 4.23
N SER A 120 -13.37 -0.14 4.23
CA SER A 120 -14.36 0.93 4.07
C SER A 120 -14.29 1.93 5.21
N LEU A 121 -14.19 1.45 6.45
CA LEU A 121 -14.08 2.30 7.63
C LEU A 121 -12.79 3.13 7.59
N GLY A 122 -11.66 2.50 7.25
CA GLY A 122 -10.39 3.21 7.06
C GLY A 122 -10.46 4.26 5.94
N SER A 123 -11.16 3.96 4.86
CA SER A 123 -11.36 4.89 3.73
C SER A 123 -12.24 6.09 4.12
N ALA A 124 -13.24 5.89 4.97
CA ALA A 124 -14.14 6.95 5.44
C ALA A 124 -13.50 7.81 6.54
N ILE A 125 -12.81 7.19 7.50
CA ILE A 125 -12.17 7.88 8.63
C ILE A 125 -10.85 8.54 8.22
N GLY A 126 -10.14 7.96 7.24
CA GLY A 126 -8.82 8.44 6.79
C GLY A 126 -8.76 9.93 6.47
N PRO A 127 -9.66 10.49 5.63
CA PRO A 127 -9.76 11.93 5.36
C PRO A 127 -9.98 12.78 6.61
N LEU A 128 -10.81 12.32 7.55
CA LEU A 128 -11.14 13.06 8.77
C LEU A 128 -9.91 13.15 9.69
N VAL A 129 -9.29 12.01 9.99
CA VAL A 129 -8.07 11.96 10.82
C VAL A 129 -6.93 12.71 10.13
N GLY A 130 -6.80 12.56 8.81
CA GLY A 130 -5.84 13.29 8.00
C GLY A 130 -6.04 14.80 8.06
N GLY A 131 -7.28 15.29 7.94
CA GLY A 131 -7.61 16.71 8.05
C GLY A 131 -7.26 17.28 9.42
N VAL A 132 -7.64 16.58 10.49
CA VAL A 132 -7.28 16.98 11.88
C VAL A 132 -5.76 17.01 12.06
N LEU A 133 -5.03 16.01 11.56
CA LEU A 133 -3.56 16.05 11.63
C LEU A 133 -2.97 17.23 10.88
N LEU A 134 -3.49 17.57 9.71
CA LEU A 134 -3.02 18.70 8.92
C LEU A 134 -3.36 20.06 9.54
N GLU A 135 -4.35 20.13 10.44
CA GLU A 135 -4.68 21.33 11.20
C GLU A 135 -3.63 21.62 12.28
N PHE A 136 -3.13 20.59 12.97
CA PHE A 136 -2.25 20.73 14.13
C PHE A 136 -0.77 20.42 13.85
N PHE A 137 -0.48 19.64 12.81
CA PHE A 137 0.85 19.14 12.51
C PHE A 137 1.23 19.39 11.04
N HIS A 138 2.54 19.31 10.77
CA HIS A 138 3.08 19.37 9.42
C HIS A 138 2.56 18.21 8.55
N TRP A 139 2.50 18.39 7.22
CA TRP A 139 1.88 17.44 6.30
C TRP A 139 2.48 16.04 6.31
N GLY A 140 3.77 15.92 6.63
CA GLY A 140 4.45 14.64 6.83
C GLY A 140 3.81 13.76 7.93
N ALA A 141 3.07 14.34 8.88
CA ALA A 141 2.35 13.63 9.95
C ALA A 141 1.39 12.56 9.43
N VAL A 142 0.80 12.77 8.25
CA VAL A 142 -0.12 11.80 7.63
C VAL A 142 0.58 10.47 7.34
N PHE A 143 1.86 10.49 6.99
CA PHE A 143 2.62 9.27 6.72
C PHE A 143 3.04 8.56 8.00
N TRP A 144 3.25 9.30 9.09
CA TRP A 144 3.55 8.72 10.40
C TRP A 144 2.44 7.81 10.91
N LEU A 145 1.16 8.05 10.56
CA LEU A 145 0.03 7.16 10.91
C LEU A 145 0.20 5.72 10.43
N ASN A 146 0.88 5.52 9.29
CA ASN A 146 1.06 4.20 8.72
C ASN A 146 2.04 3.35 9.54
N VAL A 147 3.06 3.99 10.11
CA VAL A 147 4.17 3.34 10.81
C VAL A 147 3.70 2.48 11.99
N PRO A 148 2.90 2.96 12.96
CA PRO A 148 2.46 2.14 14.08
C PRO A 148 1.60 0.96 13.62
N VAL A 149 0.76 1.13 12.60
CA VAL A 149 -0.07 0.05 12.04
C VAL A 149 0.79 -1.05 11.43
N MET A 150 1.83 -0.67 10.68
CA MET A 150 2.76 -1.63 10.08
C MET A 150 3.64 -2.31 11.13
N LEU A 151 4.09 -1.58 12.16
CA LEU A 151 4.85 -2.15 13.28
C LEU A 151 4.00 -3.18 14.05
N LEU A 152 2.72 -2.89 14.30
CA LEU A 152 1.80 -3.86 14.90
C LEU A 152 1.65 -5.11 14.01
N THR A 153 1.54 -4.93 12.70
CA THR A 153 1.48 -6.05 11.75
C THR A 153 2.76 -6.89 11.79
N LEU A 154 3.93 -6.25 11.88
CA LEU A 154 5.22 -6.93 12.00
C LEU A 154 5.40 -7.68 13.32
N ALA A 155 4.90 -7.11 14.42
CA ALA A 155 4.98 -7.71 15.75
C ALA A 155 4.02 -8.88 15.92
N LEU A 156 2.76 -8.73 15.46
CA LEU A 156 1.70 -9.72 15.66
C LEU A 156 1.68 -10.77 14.54
N GLY A 157 2.05 -10.40 13.32
CA GLY A 157 1.96 -11.27 12.15
C GLY A 157 2.67 -12.61 12.30
N PRO A 158 3.92 -12.70 12.79
CA PRO A 158 4.61 -13.98 12.98
C PRO A 158 3.89 -14.93 13.95
N ARG A 159 3.16 -14.39 14.94
CA ARG A 159 2.49 -15.18 15.98
C ARG A 159 1.09 -15.66 15.58
N PHE A 160 0.36 -14.84 14.84
CA PHE A 160 -1.05 -15.09 14.50
C PHE A 160 -1.26 -15.58 13.06
N LEU A 161 -0.33 -15.31 12.15
CA LEU A 161 -0.45 -15.71 10.76
C LEU A 161 0.29 -17.04 10.52
N PRO A 162 -0.36 -18.05 9.92
CA PRO A 162 0.32 -19.23 9.45
C PRO A 162 1.17 -18.90 8.21
N GLU A 163 2.27 -19.61 8.02
CA GLU A 163 2.99 -19.57 6.76
C GLU A 163 2.28 -20.48 5.75
N TYR A 164 2.08 -19.99 4.54
CA TYR A 164 1.55 -20.80 3.45
C TYR A 164 2.30 -20.47 2.17
N ARG A 165 2.79 -21.51 1.50
CA ARG A 165 3.46 -21.49 0.20
C ARG A 165 2.76 -22.48 -0.71
N ASP A 166 2.51 -22.09 -1.96
CA ASP A 166 1.97 -22.99 -2.97
C ASP A 166 3.12 -23.80 -3.60
N PRO A 167 3.14 -25.15 -3.48
CA PRO A 167 4.19 -25.99 -4.06
C PRO A 167 4.27 -25.92 -5.59
N ASP A 168 3.16 -25.59 -6.26
CA ASP A 168 3.02 -25.62 -7.72
C ASP A 168 3.00 -24.21 -8.36
N ALA A 169 3.49 -23.19 -7.66
CA ALA A 169 3.41 -21.80 -8.11
C ALA A 169 4.17 -21.55 -9.44
N GLY A 170 3.42 -21.35 -10.54
CA GLY A 170 3.93 -21.06 -11.89
C GLY A 170 4.84 -19.83 -12.01
N HIS A 171 5.65 -19.75 -13.07
CA HIS A 171 6.70 -18.73 -13.30
C HIS A 171 6.19 -17.28 -13.26
N LEU A 172 6.97 -16.37 -12.64
CA LEU A 172 6.72 -14.92 -12.70
C LEU A 172 6.92 -14.45 -14.14
N ASP A 173 5.83 -14.16 -14.83
CA ASP A 173 5.89 -13.60 -16.17
C ASP A 173 6.13 -12.09 -16.11
N LEU A 174 7.42 -11.72 -16.10
CA LEU A 174 7.87 -10.33 -16.10
C LEU A 174 7.35 -9.55 -17.31
N ALA A 175 7.09 -10.20 -18.45
CA ALA A 175 6.51 -9.54 -19.61
C ALA A 175 5.06 -9.13 -19.34
N SER A 176 4.27 -9.98 -18.68
CA SER A 176 2.92 -9.63 -18.22
C SER A 176 2.91 -8.48 -17.20
N VAL A 177 3.92 -8.41 -16.31
CA VAL A 177 4.06 -7.27 -15.37
C VAL A 177 4.32 -5.97 -16.13
N LEU A 178 5.26 -5.99 -17.07
CA LEU A 178 5.59 -4.83 -17.90
C LEU A 178 4.40 -4.41 -18.78
N LEU A 179 3.69 -5.36 -19.37
CA LEU A 179 2.49 -5.11 -20.16
C LEU A 179 1.35 -4.54 -19.31
N SER A 180 1.15 -5.03 -18.08
CA SER A 180 0.16 -4.47 -17.17
C SER A 180 0.50 -3.03 -16.77
N LEU A 181 1.76 -2.76 -16.43
CA LEU A 181 2.25 -1.40 -16.15
C LEU A 181 2.07 -0.48 -17.37
N ALA A 182 2.44 -0.94 -18.57
CA ALA A 182 2.31 -0.17 -19.80
C ALA A 182 0.84 0.10 -20.16
N ALA A 183 -0.04 -0.90 -20.01
CA ALA A 183 -1.47 -0.75 -20.28
C ALA A 183 -2.11 0.28 -19.34
N VAL A 184 -1.82 0.22 -18.04
CA VAL A 184 -2.31 1.22 -17.08
C VAL A 184 -1.78 2.60 -17.41
N LEU A 185 -0.48 2.71 -17.76
CA LEU A 185 0.16 3.98 -18.09
C LEU A 185 -0.51 4.64 -19.32
N LEU A 186 -0.65 3.88 -20.41
CA LEU A 186 -1.18 4.35 -21.70
C LEU A 186 -2.69 4.61 -21.70
N THR A 187 -3.43 4.04 -20.73
CA THR A 187 -4.88 4.26 -20.63
C THR A 187 -5.18 5.52 -19.82
N ILE A 188 -4.34 5.85 -18.85
CA ILE A 188 -4.52 6.98 -17.94
C ILE A 188 -3.90 8.27 -18.51
N TYR A 189 -2.79 8.16 -19.26
CA TYR A 189 -2.06 9.27 -19.87
C TYR A 189 -1.92 9.09 -21.38
#